data_AF-A0A538QFJ5-F1
#
_entry.id   AF-A0A538QFJ5-F1
#
_cell.length_a   1.000
_cell.length_b   1.000
_cell.length_c   1.000
_cell.angle_alpha   90.00
_cell.angle_beta   90.00
_cell.angle_gamma   90.00
#
_symmetry.space_group_name_H-M   'P 1'
#
loop_
_entity.id
_entity.type
_entity.pdbx_description
1 polymer ?
#
loop_
_entity_poly.entity_id
_entity_poly.type
_entity_poly.pdbx_seq_one_letter_code
_entity_poly.pdbx_strand_id
1 'polypeptide(L)'
;MGRQHTASPRRGGLIRGYARAMDEAGLQAALAQLAQDHERTRRGVAELQQQFETLIEIMIAFGTLRPGHADLIAKLRQRVEIARRAPVELSSVEDKHTVTGEPIDCESRLSLCQARCCSFTVQLSRQDLEEGELTWEIDQPYRLPRLADGYCVNLDRGEGGCQRYEHRPATCRSYSCRSDKRVWLDFDARIPAPMPPTLIALDRLTRRDR
;
A
#
# COMPACT_ATOMS: atom_id res chain seq x y z
N MET A 1 6.27 52.44 8.48
CA MET A 1 7.71 52.28 8.18
C MET A 1 8.26 51.26 9.16
N GLY A 2 8.28 49.94 8.93
CA GLY A 2 8.84 49.21 7.79
C GLY A 2 9.99 48.33 8.31
N ARG A 3 9.70 47.37 9.21
CA ARG A 3 10.70 46.39 9.70
C ARG A 3 10.79 45.24 8.70
N GLN A 4 11.91 45.16 8.00
CA GLN A 4 12.23 44.10 7.06
C GLN A 4 12.62 42.83 7.82
N HIS A 5 11.87 41.76 7.59
CA HIS A 5 12.23 40.41 7.99
C HIS A 5 13.38 39.91 7.11
N THR A 6 14.53 39.63 7.72
CA THR A 6 15.60 38.86 7.11
C THR A 6 15.20 37.38 7.08
N ALA A 7 15.01 36.85 5.88
CA ALA A 7 14.70 35.44 5.66
C ALA A 7 15.93 34.58 5.98
N SER A 8 15.76 33.63 6.90
CA SER A 8 16.73 32.58 7.23
C SER A 8 16.71 31.50 6.12
N PRO A 9 17.86 31.08 5.56
CA PRO A 9 17.89 30.05 4.53
C PRO A 9 17.62 28.68 5.16
N ARG A 10 16.55 28.03 4.69
CA ARG A 10 16.16 26.67 5.08
C ARG A 10 17.30 25.68 4.77
N ARG A 11 17.72 24.95 5.80
CA ARG A 11 18.59 23.77 5.69
C ARG A 11 17.86 22.63 4.96
N GLY A 12 17.93 22.63 3.63
CA GLY A 12 17.62 21.46 2.80
C GLY A 12 18.91 20.65 2.60
N GLY A 13 19.22 19.75 3.53
CA GLY A 13 20.50 19.05 3.51
C GLY A 13 20.44 17.68 4.15
N LEU A 14 19.64 16.76 3.62
CA LEU A 14 19.69 15.34 4.00
C LEU A 14 19.27 14.35 2.89
N ILE A 15 19.42 14.69 1.60
CA ILE A 15 19.36 13.70 0.52
C ILE A 15 20.50 13.97 -0.48
N ARG A 16 21.75 13.80 -0.04
CA ARG A 16 22.93 13.88 -0.93
C ARG A 16 23.75 12.62 -0.75
N GLY A 17 23.28 11.52 -1.34
CA GLY A 17 23.95 10.22 -1.21
C GLY A 17 23.70 9.17 -2.29
N TYR A 18 22.63 9.25 -3.09
CA TYR A 18 22.32 8.17 -4.07
C TYR A 18 21.99 8.60 -5.50
N ALA A 19 22.07 9.88 -5.84
CA ALA A 19 21.92 10.31 -7.23
C ALA A 19 23.30 10.58 -7.85
N ARG A 20 23.95 9.54 -8.40
CA ARG A 20 24.66 9.81 -9.66
C ARG A 20 23.55 10.23 -10.62
N ALA A 21 23.58 11.46 -11.10
CA ALA A 21 22.72 11.89 -12.18
C ALA A 21 23.06 10.98 -13.37
N MET A 22 22.29 9.91 -13.54
CA MET A 22 22.29 9.12 -14.77
C MET A 22 21.82 10.08 -15.86
N ASP A 23 22.62 10.23 -16.91
CA ASP A 23 22.17 10.94 -18.10
C ASP A 23 21.00 10.17 -18.76
N GLU A 24 20.30 10.83 -19.67
CA GLU A 24 19.14 10.24 -20.35
C GLU A 24 19.50 8.92 -21.04
N ALA A 25 20.71 8.83 -21.61
CA ALA A 25 21.23 7.62 -22.23
C ALA A 25 21.44 6.48 -21.21
N GLY A 26 21.98 6.79 -20.03
CA GLY A 26 22.14 5.83 -18.94
C GLY A 26 20.79 5.31 -18.43
N LEU A 27 19.79 6.18 -18.27
CA LEU A 27 18.44 5.78 -17.86
C LEU A 27 17.80 4.86 -18.90
N GLN A 28 17.90 5.21 -20.19
CA GLN A 28 17.39 4.37 -21.28
C GLN A 28 18.06 2.99 -21.31
N ALA A 29 19.39 2.94 -21.13
CA ALA A 29 20.12 1.67 -21.06
C ALA A 29 19.69 0.81 -19.85
N ALA A 30 19.49 1.42 -18.68
CA ALA A 30 19.03 0.73 -17.48
C ALA A 30 17.60 0.18 -17.64
N LEU A 31 16.68 0.95 -18.25
CA LEU A 31 15.32 0.50 -18.55
C LEU A 31 15.32 -0.65 -19.59
N ALA A 32 16.15 -0.56 -20.62
CA ALA A 32 16.30 -1.62 -21.61
C ALA A 32 16.83 -2.91 -20.97
N GLN A 33 17.83 -2.81 -20.09
CA GLN A 33 18.36 -3.95 -19.35
C GLN A 33 17.30 -4.57 -18.43
N LEU A 34 16.56 -3.76 -17.68
CA LEU A 34 15.47 -4.22 -16.82
C LEU A 34 14.38 -4.93 -17.62
N ALA A 35 14.01 -4.40 -18.79
CA ALA A 35 13.03 -5.02 -19.68
C ALA A 35 13.52 -6.38 -20.21
N GLN A 36 14.80 -6.48 -20.58
CA GLN A 36 15.41 -7.75 -21.01
C GLN A 36 15.45 -8.77 -19.87
N ASP A 37 15.84 -8.36 -18.66
CA ASP A 37 15.90 -9.25 -17.51
C ASP A 37 14.50 -9.68 -17.05
N HIS A 38 13.51 -8.79 -17.13
CA HIS A 38 12.11 -9.14 -16.91
C HIS A 38 11.64 -10.21 -17.90
N GLU A 39 11.90 -10.02 -19.20
CA GLU A 39 11.50 -10.98 -20.23
C GLU A 39 12.23 -12.32 -20.09
N ARG A 40 13.53 -12.33 -19.76
CA ARG A 40 14.26 -13.56 -19.42
C ARG A 40 13.64 -14.30 -18.24
N THR A 41 13.31 -13.56 -17.18
CA THR A 41 12.66 -14.12 -15.99
C THR A 41 11.30 -14.72 -16.36
N ARG A 42 10.51 -14.00 -17.18
CA ARG A 42 9.18 -14.43 -17.64
C ARG A 42 9.25 -15.72 -18.44
N ARG A 43 10.25 -15.86 -19.33
CA ARG A 43 10.51 -17.10 -20.08
C ARG A 43 10.93 -18.24 -19.17
N GLY A 44 11.87 -18.01 -18.24
CA GLY A 44 12.30 -19.04 -17.29
C GLY A 44 11.15 -19.56 -16.42
N VAL A 45 10.26 -18.67 -15.97
CA VAL A 45 9.03 -19.08 -15.25
C VAL A 45 8.12 -19.92 -16.15
N ALA A 46 7.93 -19.53 -17.41
CA ALA A 46 7.10 -20.30 -18.35
C ALA A 46 7.68 -21.70 -18.64
N GLU A 47 9.00 -21.80 -18.81
CA GLU A 47 9.70 -23.07 -18.99
C GLU A 47 9.53 -23.99 -17.78
N LEU A 48 9.74 -23.47 -16.56
CA LEU A 48 9.52 -24.24 -15.33
C LEU A 48 8.08 -24.72 -15.22
N GLN A 49 7.09 -23.88 -15.56
CA GLN A 49 5.69 -24.31 -15.57
C GLN A 49 5.44 -25.44 -16.55
N GLN A 50 5.98 -25.37 -17.77
CA GLN A 50 5.83 -26.44 -18.76
C GLN A 50 6.47 -27.76 -18.27
N GLN A 51 7.63 -27.68 -17.61
CA GLN A 51 8.29 -28.84 -17.01
C GLN A 51 7.44 -29.46 -15.90
N PHE A 52 6.84 -28.64 -15.03
CA PHE A 52 5.94 -29.10 -13.99
C PHE A 52 4.68 -29.77 -14.55
N GLU A 53 4.06 -29.19 -15.58
CA GLU A 53 2.88 -29.77 -16.22
C GLU A 53 3.20 -31.12 -16.87
N THR A 54 4.34 -31.20 -17.58
CA THR A 54 4.83 -32.45 -18.16
C THR A 54 5.07 -33.51 -17.06
N LEU A 55 5.65 -33.13 -15.92
CA LEU A 55 5.88 -34.03 -14.80
C LEU A 55 4.55 -34.54 -14.21
N ILE A 56 3.55 -33.67 -14.08
CA ILE A 56 2.20 -34.05 -13.60
C ILE A 56 1.58 -35.08 -14.56
N GLU A 57 1.65 -34.86 -15.87
CA GLU A 57 1.14 -35.81 -16.87
C GLU A 57 1.82 -37.17 -16.76
N ILE A 58 3.15 -37.18 -16.62
CA ILE A 58 3.94 -38.40 -16.40
C ILE A 58 3.47 -39.11 -15.11
N MET A 59 3.32 -38.40 -14.01
CA MET A 59 2.92 -38.97 -12.72
C MET A 59 1.48 -39.52 -12.74
N ILE A 60 0.58 -38.94 -13.53
CA ILE A 60 -0.77 -39.48 -13.77
C ILE A 60 -0.67 -40.76 -14.61
N ALA A 61 0.12 -40.76 -15.68
CA ALA A 61 0.30 -41.92 -16.55
C ALA A 61 0.89 -43.14 -15.82
N PHE A 62 1.84 -42.91 -14.91
CA PHE A 62 2.41 -43.96 -14.05
C PHE A 62 1.50 -44.36 -12.87
N GLY A 63 0.33 -43.73 -12.70
CA GLY A 63 -0.64 -44.07 -11.66
C GLY A 63 -0.26 -43.59 -10.25
N THR A 64 0.87 -42.89 -10.10
CA THR A 64 1.31 -42.29 -8.83
C THR A 64 0.35 -41.19 -8.36
N LEU A 65 -0.20 -40.42 -9.31
CA LEU A 65 -1.30 -39.49 -9.07
C LEU A 65 -2.62 -40.11 -9.52
N ARG A 66 -3.48 -40.42 -8.56
CA ARG A 66 -4.85 -40.88 -8.85
C ARG A 66 -5.70 -39.78 -9.50
N PRO A 67 -6.73 -40.12 -10.31
CA PRO A 67 -7.62 -39.16 -10.96
C PRO A 67 -8.28 -38.14 -10.01
N GLY A 68 -8.54 -38.52 -8.75
CA GLY A 68 -9.08 -37.59 -7.74
C GLY A 68 -8.15 -36.42 -7.36
N HIS A 69 -6.86 -36.48 -7.70
CA HIS A 69 -5.93 -35.36 -7.55
C HIS A 69 -6.06 -34.34 -8.68
N ALA A 70 -6.68 -34.68 -9.82
CA ALA A 70 -6.88 -33.76 -10.93
C ALA A 70 -7.72 -32.54 -10.51
N ASP A 71 -8.72 -32.73 -9.65
CA ASP A 71 -9.52 -31.65 -9.09
C ASP A 71 -8.72 -30.72 -8.18
N LEU A 72 -7.78 -31.26 -7.40
CA LEU A 72 -6.87 -30.47 -6.58
C LEU A 72 -5.90 -29.66 -7.45
N ILE A 73 -5.35 -30.27 -8.50
CA ILE A 73 -4.48 -29.61 -9.47
C ILE A 73 -5.23 -28.49 -10.18
N ALA A 74 -6.47 -28.73 -10.62
CA ALA A 74 -7.32 -27.72 -11.26
C ALA A 74 -7.60 -26.54 -10.31
N LYS A 75 -7.94 -26.81 -9.04
CA LYS A 75 -8.12 -25.76 -8.02
C LYS A 75 -6.83 -24.97 -7.77
N LEU A 76 -5.68 -25.63 -7.77
CA LEU A 76 -4.38 -24.98 -7.60
C LEU A 76 -4.08 -24.05 -8.80
N ARG A 77 -4.26 -24.54 -10.02
CA ARG A 77 -4.11 -23.76 -11.27
C ARG A 77 -5.02 -22.51 -11.25
N GLN A 78 -6.27 -22.66 -10.84
CA GLN A 78 -7.21 -21.55 -10.73
C GLN A 78 -6.76 -20.51 -9.71
N ARG A 79 -6.25 -20.93 -8.53
CA ARG A 79 -5.70 -20.01 -7.53
C ARG A 79 -4.47 -19.24 -8.04
N VAL A 80 -3.58 -19.92 -8.76
CA VAL A 80 -2.38 -19.30 -9.35
C VAL A 80 -2.76 -18.29 -10.43
N GLU A 81 -3.74 -18.60 -11.29
CA GLU A 81 -4.21 -17.67 -12.33
C GLU A 81 -4.86 -16.42 -11.73
N ILE A 82 -5.67 -16.58 -10.68
CA ILE A 82 -6.26 -15.46 -9.93
C ILE A 82 -5.16 -14.60 -9.29
N ALA A 83 -4.13 -15.22 -8.72
CA ALA A 83 -3.01 -14.49 -8.13
C ALA A 83 -2.12 -13.79 -9.18
N ARG A 84 -2.02 -14.34 -10.40
CA ARG A 84 -1.24 -13.78 -11.52
C ARG A 84 -1.85 -12.55 -12.13
N ARG A 85 -3.18 -12.50 -12.19
CA ARG A 85 -3.90 -11.27 -12.52
C ARG A 85 -3.86 -10.42 -11.27
N ALA A 86 -2.88 -9.51 -11.15
CA ALA A 86 -3.00 -8.45 -10.15
C ALA A 86 -4.36 -7.79 -10.39
N PRO A 87 -5.36 -7.97 -9.51
CA PRO A 87 -6.65 -7.35 -9.73
C PRO A 87 -6.38 -5.86 -9.73
N VAL A 88 -6.78 -5.17 -10.80
CA VAL A 88 -6.74 -3.71 -10.82
C VAL A 88 -7.70 -3.24 -9.74
N GLU A 89 -7.16 -2.79 -8.62
CA GLU A 89 -7.92 -2.36 -7.45
C GLU A 89 -8.24 -0.87 -7.54
N LEU A 90 -9.04 -0.49 -8.55
CA LEU A 90 -9.47 0.90 -8.75
C LEU A 90 -10.85 1.13 -8.12
N SER A 91 -10.97 2.16 -7.27
CA SER A 91 -12.27 2.57 -6.71
C SER A 91 -13.15 3.24 -7.78
N SER A 92 -14.43 2.88 -7.83
CA SER A 92 -15.39 3.33 -8.86
C SER A 92 -16.18 4.60 -8.47
N VAL A 93 -15.70 5.37 -7.49
CA VAL A 93 -16.38 6.60 -7.05
C VAL A 93 -16.15 7.71 -8.09
N GLU A 94 -17.24 8.34 -8.55
CA GLU A 94 -17.20 9.42 -9.54
C GLU A 94 -16.65 10.74 -8.99
N ASP A 95 -17.15 11.20 -7.83
CA ASP A 95 -16.63 12.39 -7.15
C ASP A 95 -16.41 12.16 -5.64
N LYS A 96 -15.16 12.04 -5.22
CA LYS A 96 -14.76 11.81 -3.83
C LYS A 96 -15.08 13.00 -2.92
N HIS A 97 -15.17 14.22 -3.44
CA HIS A 97 -15.38 15.42 -2.60
C HIS A 97 -16.84 15.55 -2.14
N THR A 98 -17.77 14.89 -2.83
CA THR A 98 -19.17 14.77 -2.40
C THR A 98 -19.37 13.73 -1.30
N VAL A 99 -18.39 12.82 -1.12
CA VAL A 99 -18.46 11.76 -0.12
C VAL A 99 -18.20 12.34 1.26
N THR A 100 -19.22 12.23 2.11
CA THR A 100 -19.15 12.64 3.52
C THR A 100 -19.35 11.41 4.41
N GLY A 101 -18.61 11.38 5.51
CA GLY A 101 -18.71 10.35 6.54
C GLY A 101 -19.25 10.92 7.85
N GLU A 102 -19.53 10.03 8.80
CA GLU A 102 -19.89 10.42 10.15
C GLU A 102 -18.73 11.23 10.78
N PRO A 103 -18.99 12.43 11.34
CA PRO A 103 -17.96 13.21 11.99
C PRO A 103 -17.47 12.50 13.26
N ILE A 104 -16.17 12.23 13.30
CA ILE A 104 -15.48 11.68 14.47
C ILE A 104 -14.50 12.72 15.01
N ASP A 105 -14.56 12.96 16.31
CA ASP A 105 -13.55 13.75 17.03
C ASP A 105 -12.28 12.91 17.18
N CYS A 106 -11.47 12.94 16.12
CA CYS A 106 -10.17 12.27 16.04
C CYS A 106 -9.15 12.91 16.99
N GLU A 107 -9.17 14.24 17.13
CA GLU A 107 -8.18 15.00 17.90
C GLU A 107 -8.09 14.51 19.35
N SER A 108 -9.24 14.33 20.02
CA SER A 108 -9.24 13.84 21.41
C SER A 108 -8.94 12.33 21.55
N ARG A 109 -8.88 11.59 20.44
CA ARG A 109 -8.79 10.11 20.42
C ARG A 109 -7.51 9.57 19.79
N LEU A 110 -6.73 10.38 19.08
CA LEU A 110 -5.53 9.95 18.35
C LEU A 110 -4.50 9.25 19.25
N SER A 111 -4.29 9.76 20.46
CA SER A 111 -3.38 9.17 21.46
C SER A 111 -3.82 7.79 21.95
N LEU A 112 -5.10 7.43 21.79
CA LEU A 112 -5.64 6.14 22.19
C LEU A 112 -5.71 5.18 21.00
N CYS A 113 -6.25 5.65 19.87
CA CYS A 113 -6.44 4.82 18.69
C CYS A 113 -5.13 4.59 17.91
N GLN A 114 -4.13 5.45 18.12
CA GLN A 114 -2.81 5.39 17.49
C GLN A 114 -2.90 5.48 15.95
N ALA A 115 -3.76 6.39 15.45
CA ALA A 115 -4.01 6.64 14.03
C ALA A 115 -4.35 5.39 13.19
N ARG A 116 -5.07 4.43 13.77
CA ARG A 116 -5.22 3.09 13.18
C ARG A 116 -5.89 3.04 11.82
N CYS A 117 -6.78 3.98 11.51
CA CYS A 117 -7.38 4.06 10.17
C CYS A 117 -6.32 4.23 9.07
N CYS A 118 -5.18 4.86 9.37
CA CYS A 118 -4.06 5.02 8.45
C CYS A 118 -3.27 3.73 8.20
N SER A 119 -3.53 2.64 8.93
CA SER A 119 -2.90 1.33 8.68
C SER A 119 -3.64 0.47 7.67
N PHE A 120 -4.86 0.86 7.30
CA PHE A 120 -5.71 0.06 6.44
C PHE A 120 -5.27 0.13 4.98
N THR A 121 -5.59 -0.93 4.25
CA THR A 121 -5.48 -0.94 2.80
C THR A 121 -6.55 -0.03 2.21
N VAL A 122 -6.13 0.92 1.38
CA VAL A 122 -7.02 1.87 0.70
C VAL A 122 -6.75 1.82 -0.79
N GLN A 123 -7.79 1.56 -1.57
CA GLN A 123 -7.79 1.72 -3.02
C GLN A 123 -8.05 3.18 -3.39
N LEU A 124 -7.33 3.67 -4.38
CA LEU A 124 -7.50 4.99 -4.98
C LEU A 124 -8.53 4.91 -6.13
N SER A 125 -9.31 5.96 -6.32
CA SER A 125 -10.18 6.11 -7.48
C SER A 125 -9.42 6.69 -8.67
N ARG A 126 -10.08 6.75 -9.84
CA ARG A 126 -9.54 7.49 -10.99
C ARG A 126 -9.23 8.95 -10.62
N GLN A 127 -10.16 9.62 -9.94
CA GLN A 127 -10.01 11.02 -9.55
C GLN A 127 -8.82 11.23 -8.60
N ASP A 128 -8.55 10.29 -7.68
CA ASP A 128 -7.37 10.36 -6.80
C ASP A 128 -6.06 10.38 -7.60
N LEU A 129 -6.01 9.65 -8.72
CA LEU A 129 -4.84 9.57 -9.59
C LEU A 129 -4.71 10.79 -10.49
N GLU A 130 -5.84 11.29 -11.00
CA GLU A 130 -5.89 12.47 -11.87
C GLU A 130 -5.52 13.76 -11.12
N GLU A 131 -5.89 13.88 -9.84
CA GLU A 131 -5.50 15.01 -9.00
C GLU A 131 -3.99 15.05 -8.69
N GLY A 132 -3.31 13.90 -8.68
CA GLY A 132 -1.86 13.83 -8.47
C GLY A 132 -1.36 14.13 -7.04
N GLU A 133 -2.26 14.35 -6.09
CA GLU A 133 -1.94 14.71 -4.69
C GLU A 133 -1.55 13.51 -3.82
N LEU A 134 -1.86 12.30 -4.29
CA LEU A 134 -1.58 11.03 -3.61
C LEU A 134 -0.65 10.15 -4.45
N THR A 135 0.28 9.49 -3.77
CA THR A 135 1.12 8.45 -4.39
C THR A 135 0.43 7.10 -4.36
N TRP A 136 0.89 6.15 -5.19
CA TRP A 136 0.38 4.78 -5.26
C TRP A 136 1.51 3.76 -5.43
N GLU A 137 1.27 2.52 -4.99
CA GLU A 137 2.23 1.41 -5.03
C GLU A 137 2.40 0.87 -6.45
N ILE A 138 3.62 0.91 -7.00
CA ILE A 138 3.88 0.42 -8.36
C ILE A 138 3.55 -1.08 -8.48
N ASP A 139 3.91 -1.87 -7.47
CA ASP A 139 3.70 -3.32 -7.45
C ASP A 139 2.24 -3.72 -7.16
N GLN A 140 1.42 -2.77 -6.67
CA GLN A 140 0.00 -2.95 -6.39
C GLN A 140 -0.76 -1.73 -6.90
N PRO A 141 -1.00 -1.65 -8.23
CA PRO A 141 -1.53 -0.45 -8.88
C PRO A 141 -2.75 0.10 -8.16
N TYR A 142 -2.76 1.42 -7.98
CA TYR A 142 -3.86 2.19 -7.39
C TYR A 142 -4.11 1.94 -5.90
N ARG A 143 -3.17 1.29 -5.20
CA ARG A 143 -3.20 1.19 -3.74
C ARG A 143 -2.40 2.31 -3.09
N LEU A 144 -2.94 2.91 -2.02
CA LEU A 144 -2.20 3.89 -1.23
C LEU A 144 -1.00 3.21 -0.52
N PRO A 145 0.23 3.73 -0.64
CA PRO A 145 1.40 3.06 -0.11
C PRO A 145 1.47 3.07 1.41
N ARG A 146 2.12 2.05 1.97
CA ARG A 146 2.41 1.95 3.41
C ARG A 146 3.91 1.79 3.64
N LEU A 147 4.40 2.42 4.70
CA LEU A 147 5.80 2.27 5.09
C LEU A 147 5.98 0.99 5.93
N ALA A 148 7.24 0.67 6.24
CA ALA A 148 7.60 -0.50 7.04
C ALA A 148 7.01 -0.49 8.47
N ASP A 149 6.56 0.68 8.96
CA ASP A 149 5.84 0.83 10.22
C ASP A 149 4.38 0.33 10.17
N GLY A 150 3.88 0.06 8.96
CA GLY A 150 2.53 -0.43 8.69
C GLY A 150 1.48 0.68 8.47
N TYR A 151 1.88 1.95 8.48
CA TYR A 151 0.99 3.08 8.24
C TYR A 151 1.16 3.67 6.84
N CYS A 152 0.12 4.34 6.35
CA CYS A 152 0.16 5.02 5.07
C CYS A 152 1.23 6.12 5.05
N VAL A 153 1.73 6.44 3.86
CA VAL A 153 2.80 7.46 3.71
C VAL A 153 2.37 8.84 4.20
N ASN A 154 1.08 9.13 4.16
CA ASN A 154 0.52 10.46 4.50
C ASN A 154 0.29 10.68 6.00
N LEU A 155 0.56 9.68 6.85
CA LEU A 155 0.49 9.86 8.32
C LEU A 155 1.63 10.78 8.80
N ASP A 156 1.30 11.78 9.61
CA ASP A 156 2.27 12.50 10.42
C ASP A 156 2.69 11.60 11.59
N ARG A 157 3.97 11.21 11.64
CA ARG A 157 4.48 10.34 12.71
C ARG A 157 4.63 11.08 14.04
N GLY A 158 4.71 12.41 14.03
CA GLY A 158 4.80 13.26 15.22
C GLY A 158 3.45 13.47 15.89
N GLU A 159 2.46 13.93 15.12
CA GLU A 159 1.14 14.33 15.65
C GLU A 159 0.05 13.28 15.45
N GLY A 160 0.24 12.31 14.55
CA GLY A 160 -0.74 11.28 14.20
C GLY A 160 -1.83 11.73 13.23
N GLY A 161 -1.79 12.97 12.77
CA GLY A 161 -2.72 13.52 11.78
C GLY A 161 -2.43 13.06 10.34
N CYS A 162 -3.42 13.17 9.45
CA CYS A 162 -3.19 12.95 8.01
C CYS A 162 -2.70 14.25 7.36
N GLN A 163 -1.50 14.22 6.76
CA GLN A 163 -0.89 15.37 6.08
C GLN A 163 -1.57 15.71 4.74
N ARG A 164 -2.44 14.82 4.24
CA ARG A 164 -3.23 14.98 3.01
C ARG A 164 -4.73 14.93 3.30
N TYR A 165 -5.17 15.53 4.41
CA TYR A 165 -6.56 15.44 4.88
C TYR A 165 -7.59 15.90 3.85
N GLU A 166 -7.32 17.01 3.14
CA GLU A 166 -8.19 17.57 2.11
C GLU A 166 -8.19 16.78 0.78
N HIS A 167 -7.22 15.90 0.58
CA HIS A 167 -7.11 15.07 -0.63
C HIS A 167 -7.43 13.60 -0.38
N ARG A 168 -7.92 13.27 0.82
CA ARG A 168 -8.25 11.90 1.21
C ARG A 168 -9.13 11.21 0.15
N PRO A 169 -8.86 9.92 -0.17
CA PRO A 169 -9.71 9.11 -1.01
C PRO A 169 -11.13 9.02 -0.45
N ALA A 170 -12.09 8.70 -1.32
CA ALA A 170 -13.50 8.52 -0.93
C ALA A 170 -13.66 7.56 0.26
N THR A 171 -12.94 6.44 0.25
CA THR A 171 -12.97 5.45 1.35
C THR A 171 -12.52 6.06 2.68
N CYS A 172 -11.52 6.94 2.68
CA CYS A 172 -11.06 7.62 3.89
C CYS A 172 -12.02 8.72 4.36
N ARG A 173 -12.83 9.28 3.45
CA ARG A 173 -13.84 10.32 3.75
C ARG A 173 -15.11 9.73 4.36
N SER A 174 -15.58 8.60 3.83
CA SER A 174 -16.79 7.92 4.34
C SER A 174 -16.53 7.10 5.59
N TYR A 175 -15.28 6.75 5.88
CA TYR A 175 -14.93 5.86 6.98
C TYR A 175 -15.20 6.46 8.37
N SER A 176 -16.00 5.75 9.17
CA SER A 176 -16.19 5.99 10.60
C SER A 176 -15.57 4.85 11.40
N CYS A 177 -14.74 5.16 12.41
CA CYS A 177 -14.17 4.14 13.28
C CYS A 177 -15.10 3.73 14.43
N ARG A 178 -16.25 4.38 14.62
CA ARG A 178 -17.11 4.21 15.81
C ARG A 178 -17.47 2.75 16.09
N SER A 179 -17.82 2.00 15.04
CA SER A 179 -18.21 0.58 15.14
C SER A 179 -17.09 -0.39 14.76
N ASP A 180 -15.89 0.10 14.42
CA ASP A 180 -14.82 -0.74 13.91
C ASP A 180 -14.03 -1.40 15.05
N LYS A 181 -14.27 -2.70 15.24
CA LYS A 181 -13.63 -3.52 16.27
C LYS A 181 -12.13 -3.73 16.08
N ARG A 182 -11.58 -3.36 14.92
CA ARG A 182 -10.12 -3.30 14.71
C ARG A 182 -9.51 -2.10 15.43
N VAL A 183 -10.30 -1.06 15.69
CA VAL A 183 -9.88 0.20 16.32
C VAL A 183 -10.35 0.30 17.78
N TRP A 184 -11.62 -0.04 18.06
CA TRP A 184 -12.23 0.13 19.38
C TRP A 184 -12.91 -1.15 19.87
N LEU A 185 -12.62 -1.58 21.10
CA LEU A 185 -13.48 -2.54 21.79
C LEU A 185 -14.78 -1.86 22.20
N ASP A 186 -14.62 -0.65 22.74
CA ASP A 186 -15.71 0.25 23.13
C ASP A 186 -15.31 1.70 22.78
N PHE A 187 -16.03 2.31 21.83
CA PHE A 187 -15.76 3.65 21.35
C PHE A 187 -16.13 4.73 22.38
N ASP A 188 -17.25 4.56 23.07
CA ASP A 188 -17.79 5.55 24.00
C ASP A 188 -17.00 5.53 25.31
N ALA A 189 -16.61 4.33 25.79
CA ALA A 189 -15.71 4.17 26.93
C ALA A 189 -14.23 4.45 26.60
N ARG A 190 -13.91 4.79 25.35
CA ARG A 190 -12.55 5.09 24.86
C ARG A 190 -11.57 3.92 25.07
N ILE A 191 -12.03 2.69 24.92
CA ILE A 191 -11.22 1.47 25.09
C ILE A 191 -10.75 1.01 23.69
N PRO A 192 -9.48 1.26 23.31
CA PRO A 192 -8.97 0.85 22.02
C PRO A 192 -8.83 -0.68 21.94
N ALA A 193 -8.93 -1.21 20.72
CA ALA A 193 -8.55 -2.59 20.45
C ALA A 193 -7.05 -2.79 20.66
N PRO A 194 -6.59 -4.00 21.07
CA PRO A 194 -5.17 -4.32 21.14
C PRO A 194 -4.46 -3.97 19.82
N MET A 195 -3.22 -3.48 19.90
CA MET A 195 -2.45 -3.18 18.69
C MET A 195 -2.15 -4.49 17.93
N PRO A 196 -2.38 -4.53 16.60
CA PRO A 196 -1.98 -5.66 15.79
C PRO A 196 -0.45 -5.85 15.87
N PRO A 197 0.05 -7.10 15.89
CA PRO A 197 1.49 -7.36 15.95
C PRO A 197 2.23 -6.84 14.71
N THR A 198 1.52 -6.58 13.62
CA THR A 198 2.05 -6.04 12.36
C THR A 198 2.22 -4.52 12.37
N LEU A 199 1.80 -3.81 13.42
CA LEU A 199 1.89 -2.35 13.51
C LEU A 199 2.82 -1.91 14.64
N ILE A 200 3.67 -0.93 14.37
CA ILE A 200 4.48 -0.27 15.39
C ILE A 200 3.65 0.86 15.99
N ALA A 201 3.29 0.79 17.29
CA ALA A 201 2.49 1.85 17.91
C ALA A 201 3.10 3.26 17.71
N LEU A 202 2.26 4.23 17.37
CA LEU A 202 2.68 5.59 16.99
C LEU A 202 3.44 6.30 18.11
N ASP A 203 3.06 6.08 19.36
CA ASP A 203 3.76 6.58 20.54
C ASP A 203 5.19 6.03 20.69
N ARG A 204 5.52 4.91 20.04
CA ARG A 204 6.88 4.36 19.96
C ARG A 204 7.67 4.95 18.81
N LEU A 205 7.01 5.36 17.73
CA LEU A 205 7.66 6.03 16.60
C LEU A 205 8.15 7.42 17.03
N THR A 206 7.29 8.20 17.68
CA THR A 206 7.62 9.55 18.18
C THR A 206 8.80 9.60 19.16
N ARG A 207 9.04 8.52 19.91
CA ARG A 207 10.15 8.42 20.87
C ARG A 207 11.50 8.05 20.24
N ARG A 208 11.51 7.49 19.03
CA ARG A 208 12.74 7.11 18.33
C ARG A 208 13.44 8.28 17.65
N ASP A 209 12.68 9.34 17.36
CA ASP A 209 13.16 10.54 16.67
C ASP A 209 13.57 11.68 17.63
N ARG A 210 13.62 11.42 18.95
CA ARG A 210 14.14 12.31 20.00
C ARG A 210 15.41 11.75 20.61
#